data_AF-A0A8X6PUZ8-F1
#
_entry.id   AF-A0A8X6PUZ8-F1
#
_cell.length_a   1.000
_cell.length_b   1.000
_cell.length_c   1.000
_cell.angle_alpha   90.00
_cell.angle_beta   90.00
_cell.angle_gamma   90.00
#
_symmetry.space_group_name_H-M   'P 1'
#
loop_
_entity.id
_entity.type
_entity.pdbx_description
1 polymer ?
#
loop_
_entity_poly.entity_id
_entity_poly.type
_entity_poly.pdbx_seq_one_letter_code
_entity_poly.pdbx_strand_id
1 'polypeptide(L)'
;MAVLVALNRKCGNLKGQITKLISAITDEETVDIPQLDAQLEILKKIQDKFEVLKEDYYKSASDEEYLTIEANLSEIDQEIQHLEVRIKISIDKKKLPMFKVINTVQNSEKLSLFDSSRRINLQPILLPED
;
A
#
# COMPACT_ATOMS: atom_id res chain seq x y z
N MET A 1 -21.00 31.83 -5.62
CA MET A 1 -21.11 30.96 -4.41
C MET A 1 -21.67 29.56 -4.64
N ALA A 2 -22.80 29.35 -5.34
CA ALA A 2 -23.44 28.02 -5.42
C ALA A 2 -22.55 26.89 -5.99
N VAL A 3 -21.65 27.22 -6.92
CA VAL A 3 -20.70 26.28 -7.53
C VAL A 3 -19.69 25.78 -6.50
N LEU A 4 -19.01 26.67 -5.79
CA LEU A 4 -18.01 26.28 -4.76
C LEU A 4 -18.64 25.48 -3.63
N VAL A 5 -19.88 25.79 -3.23
CA VAL A 5 -20.62 24.98 -2.24
C VAL A 5 -20.84 23.55 -2.75
N ALA A 6 -21.18 23.37 -4.04
CA ALA A 6 -21.34 22.06 -4.64
C ALA A 6 -20.00 21.31 -4.73
N LEU A 7 -18.91 21.99 -5.09
CA LEU A 7 -17.57 21.40 -5.12
C LEU A 7 -17.11 20.98 -3.73
N ASN A 8 -17.34 21.79 -2.70
CA ASN A 8 -17.03 21.43 -1.31
C ASN A 8 -17.80 20.20 -0.83
N ARG A 9 -19.04 20.01 -1.28
CA ARG A 9 -19.80 18.78 -1.00
C ARG A 9 -19.20 17.56 -1.70
N LYS A 10 -18.80 17.68 -2.97
CA LYS A 10 -18.09 16.61 -3.69
C LYS A 10 -16.77 16.26 -2.99
N CYS A 11 -16.01 17.27 -2.57
CA CYS A 11 -14.78 17.16 -1.80
C CYS A 11 -15.00 16.39 -0.49
N GLY A 12 -16.00 16.79 0.32
CA GLY A 12 -16.35 16.09 1.55
C GLY A 12 -16.77 14.63 1.33
N ASN A 13 -17.45 14.33 0.23
CA ASN A 13 -17.79 12.95 -0.14
C ASN A 13 -16.53 12.12 -0.46
N LEU A 14 -15.55 12.68 -1.18
CA LEU A 14 -14.28 12.00 -1.43
C LEU A 14 -13.51 11.76 -0.12
N LYS A 15 -13.41 12.76 0.77
CA LYS A 15 -12.81 12.57 2.11
C LYS A 15 -13.49 11.43 2.86
N GLY A 16 -14.82 11.38 2.88
CA GLY A 16 -15.57 10.28 3.51
C GLY A 16 -15.32 8.91 2.89
N GLN A 17 -15.10 8.82 1.58
CA GLN A 17 -14.70 7.57 0.92
C GLN A 17 -13.28 7.14 1.29
N ILE A 18 -12.34 8.09 1.34
CA ILE A 18 -10.95 7.84 1.77
C ILE A 18 -10.91 7.35 3.22
N THR A 19 -11.63 8.01 4.13
CA THR A 19 -11.73 7.56 5.54
C THR A 19 -12.27 6.13 5.66
N LYS A 20 -13.25 5.75 4.83
CA LYS A 20 -13.77 4.38 4.79
C LYS A 20 -12.74 3.38 4.30
N LEU A 21 -11.97 3.73 3.25
CA LEU A 21 -10.88 2.88 2.77
C LEU A 21 -9.81 2.69 3.84
N ILE A 22 -9.36 3.78 4.48
CA ILE A 22 -8.39 3.72 5.59
C ILE A 22 -8.88 2.77 6.68
N SER A 23 -10.16 2.91 7.06
CA SER A 23 -10.77 2.07 8.09
C SER A 23 -10.81 0.59 7.68
N ALA A 24 -11.12 0.30 6.40
CA ALA A 24 -11.17 -1.05 5.86
C ALA A 24 -9.80 -1.75 5.82
N ILE A 25 -8.70 -0.98 5.78
CA ILE A 25 -7.33 -1.51 5.77
C ILE A 25 -6.56 -1.23 7.06
N THR A 26 -7.26 -0.90 8.16
CA THR A 26 -6.62 -0.51 9.43
C THR A 26 -5.64 -1.59 9.89
N ASP A 27 -6.04 -2.86 9.80
CA ASP A 27 -5.21 -4.03 10.05
C ASP A 27 -4.87 -4.75 8.73
N GLU A 28 -4.05 -4.09 7.92
CA GLU A 28 -3.58 -4.60 6.62
C GLU A 28 -2.90 -5.98 6.68
N GLU A 29 -2.41 -6.41 7.85
CA GLU A 29 -1.83 -7.74 8.04
C GLU A 29 -2.89 -8.83 7.99
N THR A 30 -4.12 -8.53 8.39
CA THR A 30 -5.27 -9.47 8.33
C THR A 30 -5.98 -9.50 6.99
N VAL A 31 -5.89 -8.43 6.20
CA VAL A 31 -6.55 -8.31 4.89
C VAL A 31 -5.80 -9.15 3.85
N ASP A 32 -6.52 -9.96 3.06
CA ASP A 32 -5.90 -10.77 2.02
C ASP A 32 -5.52 -9.95 0.77
N ILE A 33 -4.69 -10.52 -0.11
CA ILE A 33 -4.23 -9.84 -1.33
C ILE A 33 -5.40 -9.44 -2.25
N PRO A 34 -6.38 -10.33 -2.56
CA PRO A 34 -7.52 -9.95 -3.39
C PRO A 34 -8.32 -8.76 -2.84
N GLN A 35 -8.53 -8.69 -1.53
CA GLN A 35 -9.23 -7.57 -0.90
C GLN A 35 -8.40 -6.29 -0.96
N LEU A 36 -7.08 -6.35 -0.76
CA LEU A 36 -6.18 -5.21 -0.94
C LEU A 36 -6.18 -4.70 -2.40
N ASP A 37 -6.15 -5.60 -3.39
CA ASP A 37 -6.26 -5.25 -4.81
C ASP A 37 -7.61 -4.57 -5.10
N ALA A 38 -8.71 -5.06 -4.53
CA ALA A 38 -10.02 -4.41 -4.64
C ALA A 38 -10.04 -2.99 -4.02
N GLN A 39 -9.34 -2.78 -2.89
CA GLN A 39 -9.20 -1.43 -2.32
C GLN A 39 -8.40 -0.50 -3.24
N LEU A 40 -7.35 -0.98 -3.91
CA LEU A 40 -6.61 -0.20 -4.91
C LEU A 40 -7.49 0.21 -6.09
N GLU A 41 -8.34 -0.69 -6.59
CA GLU A 41 -9.28 -0.33 -7.66
C GLU A 41 -10.28 0.75 -7.23
N ILE A 42 -10.76 0.70 -5.99
CA ILE A 42 -11.64 1.74 -5.45
C ILE A 42 -10.87 3.05 -5.31
N LEU A 43 -9.64 3.01 -4.79
CA LEU A 43 -8.78 4.19 -4.63
C LEU A 43 -8.50 4.85 -5.98
N LYS A 44 -8.23 4.06 -7.03
CA LYS A 44 -8.05 4.57 -8.39
C LYS A 44 -9.29 5.33 -8.89
N LYS A 45 -10.50 4.79 -8.65
CA LYS A 45 -11.75 5.49 -8.99
C LYS A 45 -11.95 6.78 -8.19
N ILE A 46 -11.45 6.85 -6.96
CA ILE A 46 -11.47 8.09 -6.15
C ILE A 46 -10.49 9.09 -6.75
N GLN A 47 -9.28 8.66 -7.11
CA GLN A 47 -8.27 9.50 -7.76
C GLN A 47 -8.79 10.10 -9.07
N ASP A 48 -9.41 9.30 -9.94
CA ASP A 48 -10.01 9.80 -11.20
C ASP A 48 -11.07 10.90 -10.94
N LYS A 49 -11.92 10.70 -9.92
CA LYS A 49 -12.93 11.69 -9.53
C LYS A 49 -12.30 12.93 -8.89
N PHE A 50 -11.19 12.76 -8.17
CA PHE A 50 -10.47 13.84 -7.53
C PHE A 50 -9.79 14.74 -8.56
N GLU A 51 -9.18 14.18 -9.61
CA GLU A 51 -8.59 14.97 -10.70
C GLU A 51 -9.64 15.83 -11.41
N VAL A 52 -10.81 15.25 -11.72
CA VAL A 52 -11.93 16.02 -12.30
C VAL A 52 -12.39 17.13 -11.33
N LEU A 53 -12.45 16.84 -10.04
CA LEU A 53 -12.84 17.83 -9.02
C LEU A 53 -11.81 18.97 -8.93
N LYS A 54 -10.52 18.66 -8.98
CA LYS A 54 -9.41 19.62 -8.95
C LYS A 54 -9.49 20.57 -10.14
N GLU A 55 -9.73 20.05 -11.35
CA GLU A 55 -9.98 20.90 -12.51
C GLU A 55 -11.22 21.79 -12.35
N ASP A 56 -12.33 21.26 -11.83
CA ASP A 56 -13.57 22.02 -11.60
C ASP A 56 -13.33 23.19 -10.63
N TYR A 57 -12.51 22.97 -9.59
CA TYR A 57 -12.10 23.99 -8.64
C TYR A 57 -11.27 25.08 -9.32
N TYR A 58 -10.24 24.74 -10.08
CA TYR A 58 -9.40 25.73 -10.75
C TYR A 58 -10.16 26.56 -11.79
N LYS A 59 -11.18 26.00 -12.43
CA LYS A 59 -12.06 26.74 -13.36
C LYS A 59 -12.99 27.72 -12.65
N SER A 60 -13.26 27.51 -11.35
CA SER A 60 -14.30 28.23 -10.60
C SER A 60 -13.75 29.13 -9.49
N ALA A 61 -12.49 28.97 -9.09
CA ALA A 61 -11.88 29.68 -7.99
C ALA A 61 -11.52 31.13 -8.36
N SER A 62 -11.76 32.07 -7.44
CA SER A 62 -11.13 33.39 -7.50
C SER A 62 -9.72 33.35 -6.90
N ASP A 63 -8.93 34.39 -7.16
CA ASP A 63 -7.56 34.51 -6.63
C ASP A 63 -7.52 34.46 -5.09
N GLU A 64 -8.52 35.04 -4.44
CA GLU A 64 -8.64 35.06 -2.97
C GLU A 64 -8.93 33.67 -2.38
N GLU A 65 -9.66 32.82 -3.13
CA GLU A 65 -10.06 31.48 -2.71
C GLU A 65 -9.00 30.42 -3.08
N TYR A 66 -8.13 30.73 -4.05
CA TYR A 66 -7.19 29.78 -4.66
C TYR A 66 -6.29 29.10 -3.63
N LEU A 67 -5.65 29.87 -2.73
CA LEU A 67 -4.72 29.31 -1.72
C LEU A 67 -5.42 28.33 -0.78
N THR A 68 -6.66 28.64 -0.38
CA THR A 68 -7.44 27.80 0.53
C THR A 68 -7.86 26.50 -0.17
N ILE A 69 -8.31 26.62 -1.42
CA ILE A 69 -8.68 25.48 -2.26
C ILE A 69 -7.47 24.59 -2.51
N GLU A 70 -6.33 25.18 -2.87
CA GLU A 70 -5.09 24.45 -3.14
C GLU A 70 -4.61 23.67 -1.91
N ALA A 71 -4.63 24.28 -0.73
CA ALA A 71 -4.26 23.61 0.51
C ALA A 71 -5.16 22.38 0.78
N ASN A 72 -6.47 22.52 0.61
CA ASN A 72 -7.42 21.43 0.82
C ASN A 72 -7.29 20.31 -0.23
N LEU A 73 -7.04 20.66 -1.49
CA LEU A 73 -6.80 19.68 -2.54
C LEU A 73 -5.46 18.95 -2.30
N SER A 74 -4.41 19.67 -1.90
CA SER A 74 -3.11 19.07 -1.58
C SER A 74 -3.19 18.08 -0.43
N GLU A 75 -4.00 18.35 0.60
CA GLU A 75 -4.20 17.41 1.72
C GLU A 75 -4.82 16.08 1.22
N ILE A 76 -5.85 16.17 0.39
CA ILE A 76 -6.54 14.97 -0.17
C ILE A 76 -5.62 14.19 -1.10
N ASP A 77 -4.86 14.88 -1.95
CA ASP A 77 -3.91 14.24 -2.86
C ASP A 77 -2.84 13.46 -2.07
N GLN A 78 -2.29 14.06 -1.01
CA GLN A 78 -1.35 13.39 -0.12
C GLN A 78 -1.97 12.16 0.57
N GLU A 79 -3.22 12.24 1.04
CA GLU A 79 -3.91 11.08 1.61
C GLU A 79 -4.10 9.94 0.60
N ILE A 80 -4.50 10.26 -0.64
CA ILE A 80 -4.65 9.28 -1.73
C ILE A 80 -3.31 8.59 -2.01
N GLN A 81 -2.24 9.38 -2.20
CA GLN A 81 -0.90 8.86 -2.49
C GLN A 81 -0.37 7.99 -1.34
N HIS A 82 -0.51 8.46 -0.10
CA HIS A 82 -0.08 7.72 1.08
C HIS A 82 -0.83 6.37 1.19
N LEU A 83 -2.14 6.38 0.95
CA LEU A 83 -2.96 5.18 0.99
C LEU A 83 -2.58 4.19 -0.12
N GLU A 84 -2.33 4.67 -1.33
CA GLU A 84 -1.91 3.84 -2.47
C GLU A 84 -0.58 3.15 -2.17
N VAL A 85 0.41 3.91 -1.71
CA VAL A 85 1.74 3.38 -1.35
C VAL A 85 1.62 2.35 -0.23
N ARG A 86 0.83 2.66 0.81
CA ARG A 86 0.60 1.76 1.94
C ARG A 86 0.05 0.41 1.48
N ILE A 87 -1.03 0.40 0.69
CA ILE A 87 -1.64 -0.83 0.20
C ILE A 87 -0.68 -1.63 -0.69
N LYS A 88 0.04 -0.96 -1.61
CA LYS A 88 1.05 -1.62 -2.47
C LYS A 88 2.13 -2.30 -1.64
N ILE A 89 2.67 -1.62 -0.62
CA ILE A 89 3.66 -2.19 0.29
C ILE A 89 3.09 -3.42 1.02
N SER A 90 1.86 -3.37 1.51
CA SER A 90 1.23 -4.52 2.19
C SER A 90 1.07 -5.71 1.25
N ILE A 91 0.68 -5.48 0.00
CA ILE A 91 0.60 -6.51 -1.04
C ILE A 91 1.99 -7.12 -1.30
N ASP A 92 3.00 -6.28 -1.50
CA ASP A 92 4.36 -6.73 -1.80
C ASP A 92 4.94 -7.55 -0.64
N LYS A 93 4.75 -7.11 0.61
CA LYS A 93 5.10 -7.86 1.82
C LYS A 93 4.48 -9.25 1.86
N LYS A 94 3.19 -9.37 1.50
CA LYS A 94 2.46 -10.65 1.48
C LYS A 94 2.88 -11.56 0.32
N LYS A 95 3.37 -11.00 -0.79
CA LYS A 95 3.90 -11.76 -1.94
C LYS A 95 5.31 -12.31 -1.70
N LEU A 96 6.06 -11.75 -0.75
CA LEU A 96 7.42 -12.22 -0.45
C LEU A 96 7.42 -13.67 0.06
N PRO A 97 8.32 -14.53 -0.44
CA PRO A 97 8.37 -15.96 -0.09
C PRO A 97 8.62 -16.23 1.41
N MET A 98 9.18 -15.27 2.15
CA MET A 98 9.48 -15.40 3.58
C MET A 98 8.20 -15.42 4.46
N PHE A 99 7.08 -14.85 4.01
CA PHE A 99 5.80 -14.87 4.76
C PHE A 99 5.03 -16.19 4.60
N LYS A 100 5.27 -16.97 3.53
CA LYS A 100 4.72 -18.33 3.39
C LYS A 100 5.32 -19.30 4.41
N VAL A 101 6.57 -19.08 4.81
CA VAL A 101 7.26 -19.97 5.76
C VAL A 101 6.71 -19.78 7.18
N ILE A 102 6.41 -18.54 7.61
CA ILE A 102 6.01 -18.26 9.00
C ILE A 102 4.63 -18.86 9.35
N ASN A 103 3.66 -18.81 8.43
CA ASN A 103 2.33 -19.42 8.65
C ASN A 103 2.30 -20.96 8.46
N THR A 104 3.33 -21.55 7.84
CA THR A 104 3.45 -23.01 7.72
C THR A 104 4.17 -23.64 8.92
N VAL A 105 5.01 -22.85 9.61
CA VAL A 105 5.80 -23.33 10.75
C VAL A 105 4.96 -23.46 12.05
N GLN A 106 3.77 -22.84 12.13
CA GLN A 106 2.89 -23.03 13.29
C GLN A 106 1.96 -24.25 13.21
N ASN A 107 1.95 -25.01 12.11
CA ASN A 107 1.07 -26.18 11.95
C ASN A 107 1.75 -27.42 11.38
N SER A 108 3.06 -27.55 11.57
CA SER A 108 3.74 -28.83 11.40
C SER A 108 4.64 -29.10 12.61
N GLU A 109 4.06 -29.83 13.56
CA GLU A 109 4.83 -30.70 14.44
C GLU A 109 5.87 -31.47 13.61
N LYS A 110 7.13 -31.43 14.07
CA LYS A 110 8.26 -32.25 13.62
C LYS A 110 8.65 -32.15 12.14
N LEU A 111 9.49 -31.17 11.82
CA LEU A 111 10.49 -31.33 10.75
C LEU A 111 11.87 -31.63 11.36
N SER A 112 12.10 -32.92 11.57
CA SER A 112 13.43 -33.53 11.58
C SER A 112 14.04 -33.33 10.19
N LEU A 113 14.93 -32.34 10.04
CA LEU A 113 15.71 -32.19 8.81
C LEU A 113 17.03 -31.41 8.99
N PHE A 114 17.63 -31.50 10.18
CA PHE A 114 19.04 -31.20 10.39
C PHE A 114 19.81 -32.49 10.60
N ASP A 115 19.91 -33.33 9.58
CA ASP A 115 20.96 -34.33 9.51
C ASP A 115 21.07 -34.85 8.08
N SER A 116 21.84 -34.16 7.24
CA SER A 116 22.53 -34.76 6.09
C SER A 116 23.58 -33.81 5.49
N SER A 117 24.81 -34.04 5.95
CA SER A 117 26.04 -34.05 5.16
C SER A 117 26.46 -32.81 4.35
N ARG A 118 27.52 -32.14 4.84
CA ARG A 118 28.78 -32.02 4.08
C ARG A 118 29.99 -32.08 5.04
N ARG A 119 30.47 -33.29 5.35
CA ARG A 119 31.84 -33.47 5.85
C ARG A 119 32.77 -33.18 4.67
N ILE A 120 33.44 -32.04 4.69
CA ILE A 120 34.50 -31.73 3.73
C ILE A 120 35.68 -32.62 4.11
N ASN A 121 35.85 -33.75 3.42
CA ASN A 121 37.02 -34.62 3.60
C ASN A 121 38.15 -34.06 2.73
N LEU A 122 38.95 -33.16 3.31
CA LEU A 122 40.21 -32.71 2.70
C LEU A 122 41.24 -33.83 2.89
N GLN A 123 41.63 -34.47 1.79
CA GLN A 123 42.76 -35.42 1.78
C GLN A 123 44.06 -34.64 2.04
N PRO A 124 45.02 -35.17 2.82
CA PRO A 124 46.33 -34.55 2.99
C PRO A 124 47.12 -34.63 1.68
N ILE A 125 47.64 -33.49 1.21
CA ILE A 125 48.62 -33.45 0.12
C ILE A 125 49.99 -33.84 0.69
N LEU A 126 50.62 -34.87 0.11
CA LEU A 126 51.99 -35.29 0.43
C LEU A 126 52.98 -34.82 -0.65
N LEU A 127 53.92 -33.98 -0.21
CA LEU A 127 55.38 -33.85 -0.50
C LEU A 127 55.89 -33.67 -1.96
N PRO A 128 57.05 -32.98 -2.12
CA PRO A 128 58.33 -33.71 -2.12
C PRO A 128 59.35 -33.18 -1.08
N GLU A 129 60.18 -34.10 -0.59
CA GLU A 129 61.40 -33.81 0.15
C GLU A 129 62.52 -33.43 -0.84
N ASP A 130 63.24 -32.33 -0.56
CA ASP A 130 64.57 -32.03 -1.11
C ASP A 130 65.54 -31.76 0.04
#